data_AF-A0AA85ET29-F1
#
_entry.id   AF-A0AA85ET29-F1
#
_cell.length_a   1.000
_cell.length_b   1.000
_cell.length_c   1.000
_cell.angle_alpha   90.00
_cell.angle_beta   90.00
_cell.angle_gamma   90.00
#
_symmetry.space_group_name_H-M   'P 1'
#
loop_
_entity.id
_entity.type
_entity.pdbx_description
1 polymer ?
#
loop_
_entity_poly.entity_id
_entity_poly.type
_entity_poly.pdbx_seq_one_letter_code
_entity_poly.pdbx_strand_id
1 'polypeptide(L)'
;MNLPILGRYSTKLIVFFNCIFITFGMIVIAFGMKLPSKLFGYKRILQATIPPIFPTATFSGSLSILAACIGILGILNERNMIMYLHLFTLTIVMLIEIGIATSSTLMKDQFFTEAHRSLNMSVQKYWTNLCYQIEFDNLQIRFHCCGADSSNDYLHVKQLIPTSCLSGIKPYSLGCVDALNILVQYYKVILIYLCFSIGIIHGVYLLFSFLMICISKIGKIGSPKTCCSDQTKTIDED
;
A
#
# COMPACT_ATOMS: atom_id res chain seq x y z
N MET A 1 -34.48 -19.50 -18.45
CA MET A 1 -34.76 -18.07 -18.65
C MET A 1 -34.64 -17.32 -17.31
N ASN A 2 -33.41 -16.99 -16.87
CA ASN A 2 -33.10 -16.19 -15.67
C ASN A 2 -31.82 -15.33 -15.86
N LEU A 3 -31.32 -15.22 -17.10
CA LEU A 3 -30.05 -14.57 -17.44
C LEU A 3 -30.00 -13.03 -17.24
N PRO A 4 -31.08 -12.23 -17.36
CA PRO A 4 -30.97 -10.76 -17.27
C PRO A 4 -30.92 -10.24 -15.83
N ILE A 5 -31.52 -10.95 -14.86
CA ILE A 5 -31.52 -10.55 -13.44
C ILE A 5 -30.15 -10.82 -12.81
N LEU A 6 -29.55 -11.98 -13.13
CA LEU A 6 -28.22 -12.36 -12.66
C LEU A 6 -27.14 -11.38 -13.20
N GLY A 7 -27.25 -10.96 -14.47
CA GLY A 7 -26.37 -9.95 -15.06
C GLY A 7 -26.45 -8.59 -14.36
N ARG A 8 -27.67 -8.09 -14.09
CA ARG A 8 -27.86 -6.79 -13.39
C ARG A 8 -27.34 -6.80 -11.95
N TYR A 9 -27.47 -7.93 -11.24
CA TYR A 9 -26.97 -8.06 -9.86
C TYR A 9 -25.44 -8.10 -9.83
N SER A 10 -24.81 -8.83 -10.76
CA SER A 10 -23.35 -8.91 -10.87
C SER A 10 -22.71 -7.55 -11.19
N THR A 11 -23.31 -6.73 -12.05
CA THR A 11 -22.78 -5.39 -12.36
C THR A 11 -22.76 -4.47 -11.14
N LYS A 12 -23.83 -4.46 -10.32
CA LYS A 12 -23.88 -3.65 -9.09
C LYS A 12 -22.81 -4.07 -8.08
N LEU A 13 -22.59 -5.38 -7.93
CA LEU A 13 -21.53 -5.91 -7.06
C LEU A 13 -20.13 -5.51 -7.55
N ILE A 14 -19.87 -5.60 -8.86
CA ILE A 14 -18.57 -5.18 -9.43
C ILE A 14 -18.33 -3.69 -9.15
N VAL A 15 -19.31 -2.81 -9.38
CA VAL A 15 -19.17 -1.38 -9.05
C VAL A 15 -18.87 -1.18 -7.56
N PHE A 16 -19.63 -1.85 -6.69
CA PHE A 16 -19.45 -1.76 -5.24
C PHE A 16 -18.04 -2.15 -4.79
N PHE A 17 -17.51 -3.29 -5.23
CA PHE A 17 -16.15 -3.72 -4.89
C PHE A 17 -15.09 -2.79 -5.46
N ASN A 18 -15.26 -2.28 -6.68
CA ASN A 18 -14.31 -1.32 -7.26
C ASN A 18 -14.31 0.03 -6.51
N CYS A 19 -15.46 0.50 -6.02
CA CYS A 19 -15.51 1.67 -5.13
C CYS A 19 -14.77 1.41 -3.80
N ILE A 20 -14.90 0.20 -3.25
CA ILE A 20 -14.15 -0.23 -2.07
C ILE A 20 -12.63 -0.24 -2.35
N PHE A 21 -12.20 -0.78 -3.49
CA PHE A 21 -10.79 -0.81 -3.88
C PHE A 21 -10.20 0.58 -4.04
N ILE A 22 -10.94 1.52 -4.63
CA ILE A 22 -10.52 2.92 -4.71
C ILE A 22 -10.32 3.50 -3.31
N THR A 23 -11.28 3.27 -2.41
CA THR A 23 -11.22 3.78 -1.04
C THR A 23 -10.00 3.23 -0.28
N PHE A 24 -9.79 1.91 -0.33
CA PHE A 24 -8.64 1.27 0.31
C PHE A 24 -7.31 1.67 -0.33
N GLY A 25 -7.24 1.78 -1.66
CA GLY A 25 -6.06 2.25 -2.37
C GLY A 25 -5.64 3.65 -1.91
N MET A 26 -6.59 4.56 -1.72
CA MET A 26 -6.31 5.90 -1.19
C MET A 26 -5.78 5.85 0.25
N ILE A 27 -6.32 4.98 1.10
CA ILE A 27 -5.83 4.78 2.48
C ILE A 27 -4.38 4.27 2.45
N VAL A 28 -4.08 3.26 1.63
CA VAL A 28 -2.72 2.69 1.51
C VAL A 28 -1.73 3.75 1.04
N ILE A 29 -2.08 4.56 0.02
CA ILE A 29 -1.24 5.68 -0.44
C ILE A 29 -0.98 6.67 0.68
N ALA A 30 -2.03 7.07 1.43
CA ALA A 30 -1.90 8.03 2.51
C ALA A 30 -0.94 7.53 3.60
N PHE A 31 -1.05 6.27 4.03
CA PHE A 31 -0.13 5.69 5.01
C PHE A 31 1.27 5.46 4.44
N GLY A 32 1.37 5.04 3.18
CA GLY A 32 2.63 4.83 2.46
C GLY A 32 3.47 6.10 2.36
N MET A 33 2.84 7.27 2.16
CA MET A 33 3.53 8.55 2.05
C MET A 33 3.73 9.28 3.40
N LYS A 34 2.94 8.96 4.42
CA LYS A 34 2.90 9.72 5.68
C LYS A 34 4.19 9.65 6.50
N LEU A 35 4.85 8.49 6.57
CA LEU A 35 6.11 8.39 7.29
C LEU A 35 7.29 8.94 6.48
N PRO A 36 7.47 8.58 5.19
CA PRO A 36 8.54 9.15 4.35
C PRO A 36 8.55 10.69 4.34
N SER A 37 7.39 11.32 4.23
CA SER A 37 7.27 12.79 4.25
C SER A 37 7.72 13.40 5.57
N LYS A 38 7.45 12.75 6.72
CA LYS A 38 7.97 13.17 8.02
C LYS A 38 9.49 13.00 8.12
N LEU A 39 10.00 11.85 7.67
CA LEU A 39 11.44 11.56 7.73
C LEU A 39 12.26 12.46 6.79
N PHE A 40 11.68 12.90 5.68
CA PHE A 40 12.34 13.82 4.75
C PHE A 40 12.72 15.16 5.40
N GLY A 41 12.00 15.59 6.43
CA GLY A 41 12.32 16.79 7.22
C GLY A 41 13.61 16.66 8.05
N TYR A 42 14.09 15.43 8.27
CA TYR A 42 15.30 15.13 9.03
C TYR A 42 16.40 14.53 8.15
N LYS A 43 16.29 14.64 6.82
CA LYS A 43 17.19 13.94 5.88
C LYS A 43 18.68 14.32 6.03
N ARG A 44 19.00 15.47 6.63
CA ARG A 44 20.40 15.91 6.77
C ARG A 44 21.08 15.17 7.91
N ILE A 45 20.37 14.95 9.02
CA ILE A 45 20.85 14.15 10.16
C ILE A 45 20.57 12.64 9.97
N LEU A 46 19.50 12.32 9.26
CA LEU A 46 19.02 10.98 8.98
C LEU A 46 19.31 10.66 7.51
N GLN A 47 20.54 10.20 7.23
CA GLN A 47 20.95 9.75 5.89
C GLN A 47 20.51 8.29 5.63
N ALA A 48 19.39 7.88 6.22
CA ALA A 48 18.90 6.51 6.18
C ALA A 48 17.97 6.29 4.97
N THR A 49 18.11 5.13 4.34
CA THR A 49 17.20 4.71 3.27
C THR A 49 15.87 4.29 3.85
N ILE A 50 14.79 4.93 3.40
CA ILE A 50 13.41 4.61 3.82
C ILE A 50 13.11 3.12 3.55
N PRO A 51 12.45 2.40 4.48
CA PRO A 51 12.10 1.00 4.29
C PRO A 51 11.31 0.75 2.98
N PRO A 52 11.62 -0.31 2.22
CA PRO A 52 11.00 -0.55 0.89
C PRO A 52 9.48 -0.67 0.92
N ILE A 53 8.89 -1.08 2.05
CA ILE A 53 7.43 -1.18 2.22
C ILE A 53 6.69 0.12 1.88
N PHE A 54 7.24 1.28 2.23
CA PHE A 54 6.56 2.56 2.03
C PHE A 54 6.37 2.93 0.54
N PRO A 55 7.43 2.99 -0.29
CA PRO A 55 7.28 3.28 -1.70
C PRO A 55 6.53 2.16 -2.45
N THR A 56 6.76 0.89 -2.10
CA THR A 56 6.08 -0.24 -2.77
C THR A 56 4.59 -0.29 -2.44
N ALA A 57 4.18 -0.05 -1.19
CA ALA A 57 2.77 0.03 -0.82
C ALA A 57 2.08 1.23 -1.51
N THR A 58 2.76 2.39 -1.59
CA THR A 58 2.24 3.57 -2.30
C THR A 58 2.00 3.27 -3.78
N PHE A 59 2.94 2.57 -4.42
CA PHE A 59 2.81 2.12 -5.80
C PHE A 59 1.66 1.12 -5.97
N SER A 60 1.57 0.13 -5.08
CA SER A 60 0.49 -0.88 -5.10
C SER A 60 -0.89 -0.25 -4.96
N GLY A 61 -1.06 0.70 -4.02
CA GLY A 61 -2.32 1.42 -3.84
C GLY A 61 -2.72 2.23 -5.08
N SER A 62 -1.74 2.87 -5.74
CA SER A 62 -1.98 3.60 -6.99
C SER A 62 -2.42 2.67 -8.13
N LEU A 63 -1.78 1.51 -8.24
CA LEU A 63 -2.13 0.49 -9.22
C LEU A 63 -3.51 -0.12 -8.95
N SER A 64 -3.88 -0.30 -7.68
CA SER A 64 -5.21 -0.77 -7.26
C SER A 64 -6.31 0.20 -7.70
N ILE A 65 -6.12 1.51 -7.50
CA ILE A 65 -7.06 2.54 -7.96
C ILE A 65 -7.20 2.50 -9.48
N LEU A 66 -6.08 2.40 -10.21
CA LEU A 66 -6.10 2.28 -11.68
C LEU A 66 -6.87 1.03 -12.13
N ALA A 67 -6.60 -0.12 -11.52
CA ALA A 67 -7.30 -1.36 -11.80
C ALA A 67 -8.81 -1.21 -11.56
N ALA A 68 -9.19 -0.52 -10.48
CA ALA A 68 -10.59 -0.29 -10.15
C ALA A 68 -11.29 0.63 -11.15
N CYS A 69 -10.62 1.69 -11.61
CA CYS A 69 -11.11 2.55 -12.69
C CYS A 69 -11.32 1.76 -13.99
N ILE A 70 -10.37 0.89 -14.36
CA ILE A 70 -10.52 0.00 -15.53
C ILE A 70 -11.74 -0.92 -15.36
N GLY A 71 -11.98 -1.43 -14.15
CA GLY A 71 -13.17 -2.25 -13.85
C GLY A 71 -14.49 -1.51 -14.09
N ILE A 72 -14.59 -0.27 -13.61
CA ILE A 72 -15.77 0.59 -13.84
C ILE A 72 -15.92 0.92 -15.34
N LEU A 73 -14.81 1.25 -16.04
CA LEU A 73 -14.83 1.50 -17.49
C LEU A 73 -15.20 0.24 -18.29
N GLY A 74 -14.84 -0.95 -17.81
CA GLY A 74 -15.19 -2.23 -18.43
C GLY A 74 -16.69 -2.47 -18.43
N ILE A 75 -17.39 -2.03 -17.39
CA ILE A 75 -18.86 -2.08 -17.34
C ILE A 75 -19.48 -1.13 -18.36
N LEU A 76 -18.97 0.11 -18.47
CA LEU A 76 -19.54 1.14 -19.33
C LEU A 76 -19.36 0.84 -20.83
N ASN A 77 -18.25 0.23 -21.21
CA ASN A 77 -17.90 0.02 -22.61
C ASN A 77 -18.42 -1.31 -23.20
N GLU A 78 -19.05 -2.17 -22.38
CA GLU A 78 -19.55 -3.51 -22.76
C GLU A 78 -18.53 -4.45 -23.44
N ARG A 79 -17.25 -4.07 -23.47
CA ARG A 79 -16.16 -4.83 -24.10
C ARG A 79 -15.53 -5.80 -23.11
N ASN A 80 -15.74 -7.09 -23.35
CA ASN A 80 -15.15 -8.18 -22.55
C ASN A 80 -13.63 -8.06 -22.36
N MET A 81 -12.89 -7.53 -23.34
CA MET A 81 -11.43 -7.34 -23.25
C MET A 81 -11.02 -6.40 -22.10
N ILE A 82 -11.78 -5.33 -21.84
CA ILE A 82 -11.48 -4.38 -20.76
C ILE A 82 -11.70 -5.04 -19.39
N MET A 83 -12.70 -5.91 -19.29
CA MET A 83 -12.95 -6.68 -18.06
C MET A 83 -11.83 -7.70 -17.79
N TYR A 84 -11.30 -8.37 -18.82
CA TYR A 84 -10.13 -9.25 -18.66
C TYR A 84 -8.88 -8.47 -18.24
N LEU A 85 -8.67 -7.26 -18.80
CA LEU A 85 -7.58 -6.38 -18.38
C LEU A 85 -7.71 -5.99 -16.90
N HIS A 86 -8.91 -5.63 -16.45
CA HIS A 86 -9.18 -5.35 -15.04
C HIS A 86 -8.78 -6.53 -14.13
N LEU A 87 -9.23 -7.74 -14.45
CA LEU A 87 -8.90 -8.94 -13.65
C LEU A 87 -7.40 -9.26 -13.66
N PHE A 88 -6.74 -9.09 -14.81
CA PHE A 88 -5.30 -9.29 -14.94
C PHE A 88 -4.50 -8.30 -14.08
N THR A 89 -4.80 -7.00 -14.17
CA THR A 89 -4.13 -5.98 -13.36
C THR A 89 -4.40 -6.20 -11.87
N LEU A 90 -5.62 -6.55 -11.48
CA LEU A 90 -5.95 -6.83 -10.08
C LEU A 90 -5.22 -8.06 -9.53
N THR A 91 -4.98 -9.07 -10.37
CA THR A 91 -4.16 -10.24 -10.00
C THR A 91 -2.71 -9.81 -9.72
N ILE A 92 -2.13 -8.93 -10.55
CA ILE A 92 -0.79 -8.39 -10.31
C ILE A 92 -0.73 -7.62 -8.99
N VAL A 93 -1.73 -6.77 -8.71
CA VAL A 93 -1.83 -6.01 -7.44
C VAL A 93 -1.85 -6.97 -6.25
N MET A 94 -2.67 -8.01 -6.29
CA MET A 94 -2.75 -9.01 -5.22
C MET A 94 -1.40 -9.70 -4.97
N LEU A 95 -0.68 -10.09 -6.02
CA LEU A 95 0.65 -10.69 -5.88
C LEU A 95 1.66 -9.72 -5.24
N ILE A 96 1.61 -8.43 -5.59
CA ILE A 96 2.43 -7.39 -4.98
C ILE A 96 2.08 -7.24 -3.50
N GLU A 97 0.81 -7.19 -3.13
CA GLU A 97 0.37 -7.02 -1.73
C GLU A 97 0.82 -8.18 -0.82
N ILE A 98 0.70 -9.42 -1.31
CA ILE A 98 1.21 -10.61 -0.61
C ILE A 98 2.74 -10.55 -0.51
N GLY A 99 3.42 -10.15 -1.58
CA GLY A 99 4.87 -9.95 -1.60
C GLY A 99 5.33 -8.90 -0.58
N ILE A 100 4.63 -7.78 -0.46
CA ILE A 100 4.90 -6.73 0.53
C ILE A 100 4.74 -7.27 1.95
N ALA A 101 3.62 -7.96 2.25
CA ALA A 101 3.36 -8.48 3.59
C ALA A 101 4.40 -9.52 4.04
N THR A 102 4.80 -10.42 3.13
CA THR A 102 5.81 -11.46 3.41
C THR A 102 7.22 -10.89 3.48
N SER A 103 7.64 -10.07 2.52
CA SER A 103 8.99 -9.48 2.54
C SER A 103 9.20 -8.57 3.76
N SER A 104 8.20 -7.77 4.15
CA SER A 104 8.31 -6.82 5.27
C SER A 104 8.40 -7.48 6.65
N THR A 105 7.98 -8.75 6.76
CA THR A 105 8.08 -9.55 7.99
C THR A 105 9.38 -10.34 8.06
N LEU A 106 9.87 -10.85 6.92
CA LEU A 106 11.07 -11.69 6.86
C LEU A 106 12.37 -10.89 6.71
N MET A 107 12.34 -9.76 5.99
CA MET A 107 13.53 -8.98 5.68
C MET A 107 13.83 -7.98 6.80
N LYS A 108 15.11 -7.90 7.18
CA LYS A 108 15.60 -6.87 8.10
C LYS A 108 15.66 -5.53 7.36
N ASP A 109 15.06 -4.51 7.95
CA ASP A 109 15.08 -3.16 7.41
C ASP A 109 16.46 -2.53 7.61
N GLN A 110 17.17 -2.25 6.51
CA GLN A 110 18.46 -1.52 6.54
C GLN A 110 18.34 -0.12 7.16
N PHE A 111 17.13 0.44 7.16
CA PHE A 111 16.82 1.72 7.77
C PHE A 111 17.32 1.82 9.21
N PHE A 112 17.14 0.78 10.04
CA PHE A 112 17.50 0.86 11.47
C PHE A 112 19.01 1.00 11.68
N THR A 113 19.81 0.23 10.93
CA THR A 113 21.27 0.29 11.00
C THR A 113 21.79 1.64 10.49
N GLU A 114 21.25 2.12 9.36
CA GLU A 114 21.67 3.41 8.81
C GLU A 114 21.22 4.58 9.66
N ALA A 115 20.01 4.54 10.23
CA ALA A 115 19.51 5.55 11.13
C ALA A 115 20.38 5.65 12.39
N HIS A 116 20.74 4.51 12.98
CA HIS A 116 21.66 4.44 14.12
C HIS A 116 23.01 5.08 13.79
N ARG A 117 23.65 4.63 12.72
CA ARG A 117 24.94 5.14 12.26
C ARG A 117 24.90 6.64 11.96
N SER A 118 23.90 7.11 11.21
CA SER A 118 23.78 8.51 10.81
C SER A 118 23.49 9.43 11.98
N LEU A 119 22.60 9.04 12.90
CA LEU A 119 22.30 9.85 14.08
C LEU A 119 23.50 9.94 15.02
N ASN A 120 24.22 8.83 15.22
CA ASN A 120 25.42 8.81 16.07
C ASN A 120 26.56 9.67 15.49
N MET A 121 26.72 9.74 14.17
CA MET A 121 27.68 10.68 13.55
C MET A 121 27.19 12.13 13.60
N SER A 122 25.89 12.35 13.40
CA SER A 122 25.32 13.70 13.33
C SER A 122 25.25 14.38 14.69
N VAL A 123 24.99 13.63 15.77
CA VAL A 123 24.90 14.16 17.13
C VAL A 123 26.23 14.78 17.59
N GLN A 124 27.37 14.21 17.18
CA GLN A 124 28.69 14.76 17.49
C GLN A 124 28.91 16.15 16.89
N LYS A 125 28.21 16.47 15.80
CA LYS A 125 28.28 17.75 15.08
C LYS A 125 27.15 18.70 15.47
N TYR A 126 26.37 18.38 16.51
CA TYR A 126 25.22 19.18 16.94
C TYR A 126 25.59 20.65 17.19
N TRP A 127 26.63 20.92 17.99
CA TRP A 127 27.05 22.30 18.32
C TRP A 127 27.92 22.98 17.25
N THR A 128 28.38 22.24 16.24
CA THR A 128 29.27 22.77 15.19
C THR A 128 28.57 22.97 13.86
N ASN A 129 27.37 22.42 13.67
CA ASN A 129 26.59 22.55 12.46
C ASN A 129 25.16 23.00 12.76
N LEU A 130 24.86 24.26 12.43
CA LEU A 130 23.54 24.87 12.68
C LEU A 130 22.39 24.09 12.02
N CYS A 131 22.59 23.54 10.83
CA CYS A 131 21.56 22.75 10.15
C CYS A 131 21.25 21.44 10.88
N TYR A 132 22.26 20.83 11.51
CA TYR A 132 22.07 19.62 12.32
C TYR A 132 21.42 19.96 13.65
N GLN A 133 21.83 21.07 14.27
CA GLN A 133 21.21 21.59 15.48
C GLN A 133 19.69 21.75 15.31
N ILE A 134 19.28 22.47 14.27
CA ILE A 134 17.85 22.72 13.98
C ILE A 134 17.08 21.41 13.75
N GLU A 135 17.64 20.46 12.99
CA GLU A 135 16.95 19.18 12.75
C GLU A 135 16.88 18.31 14.02
N PHE A 136 17.94 18.25 14.82
CA PHE A 136 17.94 17.53 16.09
C PHE A 136 16.97 18.15 17.10
N ASP A 137 16.95 19.47 17.22
CA ASP A 137 16.01 20.16 18.12
C ASP A 137 14.57 19.78 17.80
N ASN A 138 14.21 19.85 16.52
CA ASN A 138 12.89 19.45 16.05
C ASN A 138 12.63 17.96 16.30
N LEU A 139 13.60 17.08 16.04
CA LEU A 139 13.48 15.64 16.26
C LEU A 139 13.24 15.33 17.74
N GLN A 140 14.05 15.88 18.64
CA GLN A 140 14.01 15.64 20.08
C GLN A 140 12.73 16.16 20.72
N ILE A 141 12.31 17.38 20.35
CA ILE A 141 11.05 17.94 20.82
C ILE A 141 9.87 17.12 20.29
N ARG A 142 9.91 16.71 19.02
CA ARG A 142 8.78 16.03 18.37
C ARG A 142 8.58 14.60 18.86
N PHE A 143 9.67 13.88 19.14
CA PHE A 143 9.65 12.47 19.51
C PHE A 143 10.00 12.22 20.98
N HIS A 144 10.22 13.28 21.77
CA HIS A 144 10.56 13.19 23.19
C HIS A 144 11.74 12.23 23.43
N CYS A 145 12.82 12.44 22.69
CA CYS A 145 14.01 11.60 22.69
C CYS A 145 15.29 12.43 22.90
N CYS A 146 16.41 11.77 23.27
CA CYS A 146 17.71 12.41 23.49
C CYS A 146 18.88 11.72 22.83
N GLY A 147 19.74 12.52 22.20
CA GLY A 147 20.93 12.01 21.52
C GLY A 147 20.59 11.07 20.38
N ALA A 148 21.50 10.16 20.04
CA ALA A 148 21.22 9.05 19.15
C ALA A 148 20.67 7.86 19.96
N ASP A 149 21.45 7.37 20.92
CA ASP A 149 21.11 6.28 21.83
C ASP A 149 20.71 6.81 23.22
N SER A 150 21.34 7.90 23.68
CA SER A 150 21.01 8.50 24.97
C SER A 150 21.50 9.94 25.09
N SER A 151 21.10 10.63 26.16
CA SER A 151 21.65 11.95 26.51
C SER A 151 23.16 11.93 26.75
N ASN A 152 23.75 10.76 27.04
CA ASN A 152 25.18 10.62 27.29
C ASN A 152 26.01 10.85 26.01
N ASP A 153 25.39 10.76 24.83
CA ASP A 153 26.06 10.98 23.55
C ASP A 153 26.66 12.40 23.46
N TYR A 154 25.99 13.38 24.05
CA TYR A 154 26.53 14.75 24.18
C TYR A 154 27.69 14.81 25.17
N LEU A 155 27.58 14.13 26.31
CA LEU A 155 28.59 14.15 27.36
C LEU A 155 29.88 13.46 26.92
N HIS A 156 29.79 12.39 26.12
CA HIS A 156 30.94 11.68 25.56
C HIS A 156 31.85 12.59 24.71
N VAL A 157 31.27 13.56 24.00
CA VAL A 157 32.01 14.56 23.21
C VAL A 157 32.19 15.89 23.94
N LYS A 158 32.01 15.91 25.28
CA LYS A 158 32.14 17.08 26.15
C LYS A 158 31.25 18.25 25.74
N GLN A 159 30.07 17.95 25.22
CA GLN A 159 29.05 18.90 24.81
C GLN A 159 27.95 19.02 25.86
N LEU A 160 27.34 20.22 25.94
CA LEU A 160 26.16 20.43 26.78
C LEU A 160 24.95 19.70 26.18
N ILE A 161 24.10 19.15 27.05
CA ILE A 161 22.82 18.55 26.64
C ILE A 161 21.90 19.69 26.17
N PRO A 162 21.33 19.59 24.95
CA PRO A 162 20.41 20.59 24.43
C PRO A 162 19.15 20.77 25.27
N THR A 163 18.62 21.99 25.34
CA THR A 163 17.34 22.28 26.01
C THR A 163 16.15 21.62 25.33
N SER A 164 16.22 21.43 24.00
CA SER A 164 15.26 20.64 23.21
C SER A 164 15.13 19.19 23.66
N CYS A 165 16.13 18.68 24.39
CA CYS A 165 16.14 17.34 24.94
C CYS A 165 15.58 17.23 26.37
N LEU A 166 15.20 18.34 27.01
CA LEU A 166 14.81 18.33 28.42
C LEU A 166 13.28 18.26 28.58
N SER A 167 12.83 17.42 29.51
CA SER A 167 11.51 17.49 30.14
C SER A 167 11.66 18.20 31.49
N GLY A 168 11.45 19.51 31.49
CA GLY A 168 11.81 20.36 32.62
C GLY A 168 13.33 20.45 32.78
N ILE A 169 13.87 19.77 33.79
CA ILE A 169 15.32 19.72 34.10
C ILE A 169 15.98 18.37 33.80
N LYS A 170 15.21 17.35 33.43
CA LYS A 170 15.73 16.00 33.15
C LYS A 170 15.75 15.73 31.65
N PRO A 171 16.81 15.12 31.10
CA PRO A 171 16.81 14.70 29.71
C PRO A 171 15.79 13.58 29.47
N TYR A 172 15.28 13.47 28.24
CA TYR A 172 14.51 12.31 27.82
C TYR A 172 15.36 11.04 27.94
N SER A 173 14.77 9.97 28.49
CA SER A 173 15.45 8.69 28.69
C SER A 173 15.54 7.84 27.42
N LEU A 174 14.72 8.14 26.40
CA LEU A 174 14.64 7.39 25.16
C LEU A 174 15.62 7.96 24.13
N GLY A 175 16.44 7.11 23.50
CA GLY A 175 17.28 7.50 22.36
C GLY A 175 16.45 7.82 21.11
N CYS A 176 16.90 8.78 20.29
CA CYS A 176 16.17 9.12 19.07
C CYS A 176 16.18 8.01 18.01
N VAL A 177 17.18 7.13 18.02
CA VAL A 177 17.20 5.94 17.17
C VAL A 177 16.02 5.03 17.54
N ASP A 178 15.86 4.71 18.83
CA ASP A 178 14.75 3.87 19.30
C ASP A 178 13.38 4.51 19.07
N ALA A 179 13.26 5.82 19.29
CA ALA A 179 12.02 6.55 19.03
C ALA A 179 11.61 6.45 17.55
N LEU A 180 12.56 6.61 16.62
CA LEU A 180 12.31 6.43 15.18
C LEU A 180 12.01 4.97 14.84
N ASN A 181 12.70 4.02 15.46
CA ASN A 181 12.49 2.59 15.23
C ASN A 181 11.06 2.19 15.59
N ILE A 182 10.58 2.61 16.78
CA ILE A 182 9.21 2.37 17.24
C ILE A 182 8.20 2.98 16.27
N LEU A 183 8.43 4.23 15.84
CA LEU A 183 7.56 4.91 14.88
C LEU A 183 7.50 4.16 13.54
N VAL A 184 8.65 3.80 12.97
CA VAL A 184 8.74 3.10 11.69
C VAL A 184 8.07 1.74 11.76
N GLN A 185 8.33 0.98 12.83
CA GLN A 185 7.69 -0.33 13.06
C GLN A 185 6.17 -0.19 13.19
N TYR A 186 5.68 0.82 13.91
CA TYR A 186 4.25 1.06 14.04
C TYR A 186 3.57 1.28 12.69
N TYR A 187 4.11 2.17 11.85
CA TYR A 187 3.55 2.42 10.51
C TYR A 187 3.71 1.21 9.57
N LYS A 188 4.83 0.49 9.68
CA LYS A 188 5.08 -0.75 8.93
C LYS A 188 4.02 -1.80 9.23
N VAL A 189 3.75 -2.06 10.50
CA VAL A 189 2.76 -3.05 10.95
C VAL A 189 1.36 -2.69 10.43
N ILE A 190 0.96 -1.42 10.51
CA ILE A 190 -0.32 -0.97 9.94
C ILE A 190 -0.39 -1.26 8.43
N LEU A 191 0.65 -0.92 7.67
CA LEU A 191 0.68 -1.20 6.23
C LEU A 191 0.61 -2.69 5.92
N ILE A 192 1.31 -3.54 6.68
CA ILE A 192 1.24 -5.01 6.53
C ILE A 192 -0.20 -5.50 6.70
N TYR A 193 -0.89 -5.08 7.76
CA TYR A 193 -2.28 -5.48 7.99
C TYR A 193 -3.23 -4.98 6.90
N LEU A 194 -3.05 -3.74 6.43
CA LEU A 194 -3.84 -3.19 5.33
C LEU A 194 -3.63 -3.99 4.04
N CYS A 195 -2.37 -4.18 3.60
CA CYS A 195 -2.05 -4.94 2.39
C CYS A 195 -2.53 -6.39 2.47
N PHE A 196 -2.38 -7.05 3.62
CA PHE A 196 -2.86 -8.42 3.82
C PHE A 196 -4.38 -8.52 3.72
N SER A 197 -5.10 -7.61 4.39
CA SER A 197 -6.58 -7.59 4.36
C SER A 197 -7.09 -7.31 2.95
N ILE A 198 -6.49 -6.34 2.25
CA ILE A 198 -6.87 -5.99 0.87
C ILE A 198 -6.56 -7.15 -0.08
N GLY A 199 -5.41 -7.80 0.05
CA GLY A 199 -5.04 -8.97 -0.76
C GLY A 199 -6.04 -10.12 -0.65
N ILE A 200 -6.56 -10.39 0.56
CA ILE A 200 -7.65 -11.37 0.76
C ILE A 200 -8.91 -10.94 0.02
N ILE A 201 -9.32 -9.68 0.15
CA ILE A 201 -10.53 -9.16 -0.51
C ILE A 201 -10.36 -9.26 -2.04
N HIS A 202 -9.20 -8.90 -2.60
CA HIS A 202 -8.88 -9.08 -4.01
C HIS A 202 -9.00 -10.55 -4.44
N GLY A 203 -8.49 -11.49 -3.63
CA GLY A 203 -8.61 -12.92 -3.89
C GLY A 203 -10.04 -13.44 -3.93
N VAL A 204 -10.86 -13.04 -2.96
CA VAL A 204 -12.29 -13.39 -2.93
C VAL A 204 -13.01 -12.82 -4.16
N TYR A 205 -12.74 -11.57 -4.50
CA TYR A 205 -13.32 -10.92 -5.69
C TYR A 205 -12.91 -11.59 -7.01
N LEU A 206 -11.64 -11.97 -7.14
CA LEU A 206 -11.13 -12.67 -8.32
C LEU A 206 -11.77 -14.07 -8.45
N LEU A 207 -11.88 -14.81 -7.35
CA LEU A 207 -12.56 -16.10 -7.32
C LEU A 207 -14.03 -15.97 -7.74
N PHE A 208 -14.75 -15.01 -7.15
CA PHE A 208 -16.14 -14.74 -7.52
C PHE A 208 -16.27 -14.39 -9.01
N SER A 209 -15.40 -13.50 -9.51
CA SER A 209 -15.39 -13.08 -10.90
C SER A 209 -15.12 -14.26 -11.85
N PHE A 210 -14.19 -15.15 -11.50
CA PHE A 210 -13.88 -16.35 -12.28
C PHE A 210 -15.08 -17.31 -12.34
N LEU A 211 -15.71 -17.60 -11.20
CA LEU A 211 -16.90 -18.46 -11.12
C LEU A 211 -18.05 -17.93 -12.01
N MET A 212 -18.28 -16.62 -11.96
CA MET A 212 -19.32 -15.97 -12.78
C MET A 212 -19.02 -16.08 -14.29
N ILE A 213 -17.75 -15.93 -14.70
CA ILE A 213 -17.34 -16.11 -16.10
C ILE A 213 -17.53 -17.57 -16.55
N CYS A 214 -17.21 -18.54 -15.71
CA CYS A 214 -17.42 -19.95 -15.99
C CYS A 214 -18.90 -20.30 -16.19
N ILE A 215 -19.77 -19.86 -15.28
CA ILE A 215 -21.23 -20.09 -15.37
C ILE A 215 -21.79 -19.48 -16.67
N SER A 216 -21.36 -18.27 -17.02
CA SER A 216 -21.78 -17.60 -18.26
C SER A 216 -21.39 -18.38 -19.53
N LYS A 217 -20.20 -18.99 -19.54
CA LYS A 217 -19.77 -19.84 -20.67
C LYS A 217 -20.55 -21.15 -20.77
N ILE A 218 -20.82 -21.81 -19.66
CA ILE A 218 -21.61 -23.07 -19.63
C ILE A 218 -23.03 -22.83 -20.14
N GLY A 219 -23.68 -21.74 -19.72
CA GLY A 219 -25.01 -21.36 -20.19
C GLY A 219 -25.09 -21.12 -21.71
N LYS A 220 -23.99 -20.68 -22.35
CA LYS A 220 -23.91 -20.54 -23.82
C LYS A 220 -23.71 -21.87 -24.54
N ILE A 221 -23.05 -22.84 -23.91
CA ILE A 221 -22.83 -24.19 -24.48
C ILE A 221 -24.11 -25.03 -24.41
N GLY A 222 -24.95 -24.83 -23.38
CA GLY A 222 -26.22 -25.54 -23.21
C GLY A 222 -27.41 -25.02 -24.01
N SER A 223 -27.24 -24.00 -24.86
CA SER A 223 -28.31 -23.55 -25.75
C SER A 223 -28.17 -24.28 -27.10
N PRO A 224 -29.02 -25.29 -27.41
CA PRO A 224 -29.00 -25.89 -28.73
C PRO A 224 -29.27 -24.77 -29.74
N LYS A 225 -28.46 -24.71 -30.79
CA LYS A 225 -28.83 -23.99 -32.00
C LYS A 225 -30.18 -24.58 -32.44
N THR A 226 -31.26 -23.85 -32.25
CA THR A 226 -32.52 -24.16 -32.93
C THR A 226 -32.25 -24.03 -34.42
N CYS A 227 -31.95 -25.16 -35.06
CA CYS A 227 -32.19 -25.37 -36.47
C CYS A 227 -33.71 -25.23 -36.66
N CYS A 228 -34.18 -24.04 -37.02
CA CYS A 228 -35.47 -23.95 -37.69
C CYS A 228 -35.29 -24.59 -39.07
N SER A 229 -35.78 -25.82 -39.18
CA SER A 229 -36.31 -26.36 -40.42
C SER A 229 -37.45 -25.45 -40.87
N ASP A 230 -37.37 -24.97 -42.10
CA ASP A 230 -38.57 -24.66 -42.86
C ASP A 230 -38.31 -25.11 -44.32
N GLN A 231 -38.53 -26.41 -44.55
CA GLN A 231 -38.92 -26.91 -45.86
C GLN A 231 -40.39 -27.26 -45.76
N THR A 232 -41.28 -26.48 -46.39
CA THR A 232 -42.21 -26.98 -47.43
C THR A 232 -43.16 -25.91 -47.95
N LYS A 233 -42.96 -25.53 -49.23
CA LYS A 233 -43.94 -25.24 -50.31
C LYS A 233 -43.17 -24.42 -51.37
N THR A 234 -42.97 -24.84 -52.60
CA THR A 234 -43.72 -25.72 -53.51
C THR A 234 -42.76 -26.29 -54.57
N ILE A 235 -43.13 -27.47 -55.08
CA ILE A 235 -42.49 -28.24 -56.15
C ILE A 235 -43.20 -27.93 -57.49
N ASP A 236 -42.47 -28.13 -58.60
CA ASP A 236 -42.82 -28.16 -60.05
C ASP A 236 -42.96 -26.80 -60.77
N GLU A 237 -42.10 -26.42 -61.74
CA GLU A 237 -41.85 -26.93 -63.12
C GLU A 237 -43.01 -26.66 -64.11
N ASP A 238 -42.62 -26.01 -65.22
CA ASP A 238 -43.34 -25.43 -66.37
C ASP A 238 -44.14 -24.11 -66.22
#